data_AF-A0A2X1QMP3-F1
#
_entry.id   AF-A0A2X1QMP3-F1
#
_cell.length_a   1.000
_cell.length_b   1.000
_cell.length_c   1.000
_cell.angle_alpha   90.00
_cell.angle_beta   90.00
_cell.angle_gamma   90.00
#
_symmetry.space_group_name_H-M   'P 1'
#
loop_
_entity.id
_entity.type
_entity.pdbx_description
1 polymer ?
#
loop_
_entity_poly.entity_id
_entity_poly.type
_entity_poly.pdbx_seq_one_letter_code
_entity_poly.pdbx_strand_id
1 'polypeptide(L)'
;MIFCLIGILLYGFGTALYLTCYLGAGPRDGLMVGICQRFHLRINVVRTSLEISVCLLGFLLGGVVGLGTVLFATSIGGVVQFFLNIIARLPHIPYEK
;
A
#
# COMPACT_ATOMS: atom_id res chain seq x y z
N MET A 1 -17.65 -10.42 1.21
CA MET A 1 -16.69 -10.23 0.09
C MET A 1 -16.77 -8.83 -0.52
N ILE A 2 -17.94 -8.37 -0.99
CA ILE A 2 -18.11 -7.04 -1.62
C ILE A 2 -17.61 -5.88 -0.74
N PHE A 3 -17.96 -5.87 0.55
CA PHE A 3 -17.46 -4.86 1.49
C PHE A 3 -15.93 -4.86 1.64
N CYS A 4 -15.28 -6.04 1.60
CA CYS A 4 -13.82 -6.13 1.67
C CYS A 4 -13.17 -5.52 0.43
N LEU A 5 -13.72 -5.77 -0.76
CA LEU A 5 -13.21 -5.20 -2.01
C LEU A 5 -13.32 -3.67 -2.03
N ILE A 6 -14.48 -3.14 -1.61
CA ILE A 6 -14.69 -1.70 -1.49
C ILE A 6 -13.72 -1.09 -0.48
N GLY A 7 -13.52 -1.75 0.67
CA GLY A 7 -12.56 -1.32 1.68
C GLY A 7 -11.11 -1.28 1.18
N ILE A 8 -10.67 -2.30 0.43
CA ILE A 8 -9.33 -2.35 -0.19
C ILE A 8 -9.14 -1.18 -1.16
N LEU A 9 -10.14 -0.90 -1.99
CA LEU A 9 -10.10 0.22 -2.95
C LEU A 9 -10.03 1.57 -2.23
N LEU A 10 -10.91 1.81 -1.26
CA LEU A 10 -10.92 3.05 -0.46
C LEU A 10 -9.60 3.24 0.30
N TYR A 11 -9.08 2.17 0.89
CA TYR A 11 -7.80 2.21 1.60
C TYR A 11 -6.64 2.54 0.65
N GLY A 12 -6.60 1.93 -0.53
CA GLY A 12 -5.58 2.21 -1.53
C GLY A 12 -5.64 3.64 -2.05
N PHE A 13 -6.86 4.14 -2.30
CA PHE A 13 -7.11 5.52 -2.71
C PHE A 13 -6.66 6.53 -1.63
N GLY A 14 -7.08 6.32 -0.38
CA GLY A 14 -6.66 7.16 0.75
C GLY A 14 -5.15 7.15 0.95
N THR A 15 -4.53 5.96 0.84
CA THR A 15 -3.07 5.79 0.93
C THR A 15 -2.35 6.61 -0.14
N ALA A 16 -2.82 6.54 -1.38
CA ALA A 16 -2.22 7.27 -2.48
C ALA A 16 -2.38 8.80 -2.31
N LEU A 17 -3.55 9.27 -1.90
CA LEU A 17 -3.81 10.69 -1.65
C LEU A 17 -2.88 11.27 -0.58
N TYR A 18 -2.80 10.66 0.59
CA TYR A 18 -2.01 11.23 1.68
C TYR A 18 -0.50 11.14 1.38
N LEU A 19 -0.04 10.10 0.68
CA LEU A 19 1.36 9.99 0.22
C LEU A 19 1.72 11.14 -0.71
N THR A 20 0.84 11.47 -1.66
CA THR A 20 1.06 12.56 -2.61
C THR A 20 1.04 13.94 -1.94
N CYS A 21 0.24 14.12 -0.90
CA CYS A 21 0.18 15.38 -0.13
C CYS A 21 1.39 15.60 0.80
N TYR A 22 2.39 14.70 0.82
CA TYR A 22 3.56 14.77 1.71
C TYR A 22 3.20 14.94 3.20
N LEU A 23 2.03 14.48 3.63
CA LEU A 23 1.53 14.58 5.01
C LEU A 23 2.29 13.67 6.01
N GLY A 24 3.41 13.09 5.59
CA GLY A 24 4.18 12.11 6.34
C GLY A 24 3.65 10.69 6.16
N ALA A 25 4.55 9.76 5.84
CA ALA A 25 4.21 8.33 5.78
C ALA A 25 4.18 7.74 7.21
N GLY A 26 3.09 7.06 7.57
CA GLY A 26 3.03 6.30 8.83
C GLY A 26 4.12 5.21 8.87
N PRO A 27 4.51 4.66 10.02
CA PRO A 27 5.70 3.79 10.16
C PRO A 27 5.75 2.61 9.17
N ARG A 28 4.61 1.99 8.85
CA ARG A 28 4.52 0.91 7.84
C ARG A 28 4.73 1.41 6.41
N ASP A 29 4.06 2.50 6.05
CA ASP A 29 4.18 3.11 4.73
C ASP A 29 5.56 3.77 4.55
N GLY A 30 6.14 4.31 5.63
CA GLY A 30 7.49 4.84 5.69
C GLY A 30 8.55 3.77 5.52
N LEU A 31 8.36 2.58 6.11
CA LEU A 31 9.22 1.42 5.84
C LEU A 31 9.16 1.03 4.36
N MET A 32 7.96 0.97 3.78
CA MET A 32 7.78 0.71 2.35
C MET A 32 8.48 1.77 1.49
N VAL A 33 8.25 3.06 1.74
CA VAL A 33 8.87 4.17 1.01
C VAL A 33 10.39 4.15 1.16
N GLY A 34 10.91 3.92 2.36
CA GLY A 34 12.35 3.82 2.63
C GLY A 34 13.02 2.67 1.91
N ILE A 35 12.39 1.48 1.89
CA ILE A 35 12.87 0.33 1.10
C ILE A 35 12.80 0.64 -0.40
N CYS A 36 11.72 1.24 -0.88
CA CYS A 36 11.59 1.66 -2.27
C CYS A 36 12.67 2.67 -2.67
N GLN A 37 12.96 3.68 -1.84
CA GLN A 37 14.00 4.69 -2.11
C GLN A 37 15.40 4.08 -2.08
N ARG A 38 15.68 3.16 -1.15
CA ARG A 38 17.00 2.54 -1.02
C ARG A 38 17.29 1.51 -2.12
N PHE A 39 16.31 0.70 -2.48
CA PHE A 39 16.48 -0.41 -3.43
C PHE A 39 15.92 -0.12 -4.84
N HIS A 40 15.35 1.07 -5.06
CA HIS A 40 14.70 1.46 -6.33
C HIS A 40 13.64 0.46 -6.80
N LEU A 41 12.97 -0.20 -5.85
CA LEU A 41 11.96 -1.22 -6.11
C LEU A 41 10.57 -0.60 -6.30
N ARG A 42 9.71 -1.31 -7.03
CA ARG A 42 8.31 -0.92 -7.24
C ARG A 42 7.52 -1.02 -5.93
N ILE A 43 6.69 -0.02 -5.66
CA ILE A 43 5.82 0.07 -4.48
C ILE A 43 4.94 -1.18 -4.33
N ASN A 44 4.40 -1.71 -5.44
CA ASN A 44 3.59 -2.93 -5.41
C ASN A 44 4.36 -4.14 -4.82
N VAL A 45 5.60 -4.34 -5.25
CA VAL A 45 6.41 -5.50 -4.82
C VAL A 45 6.74 -5.38 -3.33
N VAL A 46 7.21 -4.21 -2.89
CA VAL A 46 7.57 -3.98 -1.49
C VAL A 46 6.33 -4.09 -0.60
N ARG A 47 5.22 -3.44 -0.96
CA ARG A 47 3.98 -3.47 -0.17
C ARG A 47 3.41 -4.88 -0.07
N THR A 48 3.31 -5.61 -1.18
CA THR A 48 2.80 -6.99 -1.18
C THR A 48 3.69 -7.90 -0.35
N SER A 49 5.02 -7.77 -0.46
CA SER A 49 5.96 -8.58 0.32
C SER A 49 5.85 -8.32 1.84
N LEU A 50 5.67 -7.06 2.26
CA LEU A 50 5.46 -6.71 3.66
C LEU A 50 4.18 -7.35 4.21
N GLU A 51 3.07 -7.26 3.47
CA GLU A 51 1.81 -7.85 3.90
C GLU A 51 1.84 -9.36 3.98
N ILE A 52 2.45 -10.01 2.99
CA ILE A 52 2.62 -11.46 2.99
C ILE A 52 3.50 -11.87 4.18
N SER A 53 4.59 -11.14 4.44
CA SER A 53 5.48 -11.45 5.57
C SER A 53 4.79 -11.30 6.91
N VAL A 54 4.05 -10.20 7.12
CA VAL A 54 3.28 -9.97 8.35
C VAL A 54 2.15 -10.99 8.50
N CYS A 55 1.46 -11.31 7.41
CA CYS A 55 0.41 -12.33 7.42
C CYS A 55 0.96 -13.72 7.76
N LEU A 56 2.11 -14.08 7.21
CA LEU A 56 2.77 -15.36 7.47
C LEU A 56 3.29 -15.44 8.91
N LEU A 57 3.89 -14.36 9.43
CA LEU A 57 4.30 -14.27 10.83
C LEU A 57 3.10 -14.37 11.77
N GLY A 58 2.01 -13.66 11.47
CA GLY A 58 0.77 -13.71 12.23
C GLY A 58 0.18 -15.12 12.26
N PHE A 59 0.20 -15.83 11.13
CA PHE A 59 -0.22 -17.23 11.06
C PHE A 59 0.64 -18.14 11.92
N LEU A 60 1.97 -18.00 11.83
CA LEU A 60 2.91 -18.83 12.58
C LEU A 60 2.79 -18.63 14.10
N LEU A 61 2.42 -17.42 14.53
CA LEU A 61 2.13 -17.08 15.92
C LEU A 61 0.74 -17.57 16.41
N GLY A 62 0.00 -18.31 15.58
CA GLY A 62 -1.32 -18.85 15.93
C GLY A 62 -2.50 -17.93 15.55
N GLY A 63 -2.26 -16.89 14.75
CA GLY A 63 -3.29 -15.98 14.26
C GLY A 63 -4.16 -16.61 13.17
N VAL A 64 -5.45 -16.27 13.16
CA VAL A 64 -6.41 -16.79 12.19
C VAL A 64 -6.28 -16.01 10.87
N VAL A 65 -5.76 -16.67 9.83
CA VAL A 65 -5.73 -16.08 8.47
C VAL A 65 -6.99 -16.47 7.73
N GLY A 66 -7.87 -15.49 7.52
CA GLY A 66 -9.09 -15.67 6.75
C GLY A 66 -8.91 -15.36 5.26
N LEU A 67 -9.90 -15.74 4.45
CA LEU A 67 -9.98 -15.41 3.02
C LEU A 67 -9.86 -13.90 2.75
N GLY A 68 -10.40 -13.05 3.64
CA GLY A 68 -10.29 -11.60 3.53
C GLY A 68 -8.86 -11.09 3.71
N THR A 69 -8.09 -11.71 4.62
CA THR A 69 -6.69 -11.35 4.89
C THR A 69 -5.81 -11.70 3.71
N VAL A 70 -5.99 -12.87 3.12
CA VAL A 70 -5.25 -13.29 1.93
C VAL A 70 -5.56 -12.36 0.76
N LEU A 71 -6.84 -12.09 0.50
CA LEU A 71 -7.27 -11.16 -0.55
C LEU A 71 -6.68 -9.77 -0.36
N PHE A 72 -6.65 -9.27 0.88
CA PHE A 72 -6.06 -7.97 1.20
C PHE A 72 -4.55 -7.98 0.94
N ALA A 73 -3.83 -8.96 1.50
CA ALA A 73 -2.38 -9.04 1.41
C ALA A 73 -1.87 -9.13 -0.04
N THR A 74 -2.57 -9.87 -0.91
CA THR A 74 -2.18 -10.00 -2.31
C THR A 74 -2.63 -8.82 -3.17
N SER A 75 -3.77 -8.20 -2.88
CA SER A 75 -4.35 -7.18 -3.76
C SER A 75 -3.84 -5.78 -3.45
N ILE A 76 -3.48 -5.50 -2.19
CA ILE A 76 -3.26 -4.12 -1.74
C ILE A 76 -2.06 -3.44 -2.39
N GLY A 77 -0.96 -4.16 -2.65
CA GLY A 77 0.20 -3.58 -3.32
C GLY A 77 -0.12 -3.11 -4.74
N GLY A 78 -0.92 -3.89 -5.48
CA GLY A 78 -1.33 -3.55 -6.85
C GLY A 78 -2.28 -2.36 -6.86
N VAL A 79 -3.25 -2.34 -5.95
CA VAL A 79 -4.24 -1.26 -5.83
C VAL A 79 -3.58 0.07 -5.45
N VAL A 80 -2.68 0.07 -4.46
CA VAL A 80 -1.94 1.28 -4.07
C VAL A 80 -1.08 1.80 -5.22
N GLN A 81 -0.36 0.92 -5.92
CA GLN A 81 0.44 1.35 -7.08
C GLN A 81 -0.43 1.90 -8.21
N PHE A 82 -1.60 1.33 -8.45
CA PHE A 82 -2.55 1.80 -9.46
C PHE A 82 -3.02 3.23 -9.16
N PHE A 83 -3.47 3.49 -7.92
CA PHE A 83 -3.91 4.82 -7.52
C PHE A 83 -2.77 5.84 -7.49
N LEU A 84 -1.58 5.45 -7.04
CA LEU A 84 -0.39 6.31 -7.09
C LEU A 84 -0.02 6.67 -8.53
N ASN A 85 -0.11 5.74 -9.49
CA ASN A 85 0.15 6.03 -10.90
C ASN A 85 -0.90 7.00 -11.48
N ILE A 86 -2.18 6.81 -11.13
CA ILE A 86 -3.25 7.74 -11.52
C ILE A 86 -2.98 9.15 -11.00
N ILE A 87 -2.64 9.28 -9.71
CA ILE A 87 -2.41 10.58 -9.09
C ILE A 87 -1.11 11.20 -9.61
N ALA A 88 -0.04 10.42 -9.80
CA ALA A 88 1.21 10.91 -10.37
C ALA A 88 1.08 11.34 -11.85
N ARG A 89 0.08 10.83 -12.58
CA ARG A 89 -0.26 11.29 -13.94
C ARG A 89 -1.06 12.59 -13.96
N LEU A 90 -1.65 13.01 -12.84
CA LEU A 90 -2.22 14.34 -12.76
C LEU A 90 -1.07 15.35 -12.83
N PRO A 91 -1.20 16.41 -13.67
CA PRO A 91 -0.16 17.41 -13.78
C PRO A 91 0.11 18.00 -12.40
N HIS A 92 1.33 17.83 -11.90
CA HIS A 92 1.82 18.59 -10.75
C HIS A 92 1.71 20.06 -11.13
N ILE A 93 0.76 20.77 -10.52
CA ILE A 93 0.84 22.23 -10.46
C ILE A 93 2.16 22.49 -9.72
N PRO A 94 3.14 23.16 -10.35
CA PRO A 94 4.39 23.48 -9.69
C PRO A 94 4.06 24.23 -8.41
N TYR A 95 4.48 23.70 -7.26
CA TYR A 95 4.44 24.45 -6.03
C TYR A 95 5.51 25.53 -6.16
N GLU A 96 5.12 26.69 -6.70
CA GLU A 96 5.93 27.89 -6.71
C GLU A 96 6.19 28.26 -5.25
N LYS A 97 7.48 28.28 -4.88
CA LYS A 97 7.95 28.58 -3.53
C LYS A 97 7.50 29.96 -3.06
#